data_AF-A0A486NK49-F1
#
_entry.id   AF-A0A486NK49-F1
#
_cell.length_a   1.000
_cell.length_b   1.000
_cell.length_c   1.000
_cell.angle_alpha   90.00
_cell.angle_beta   90.00
_cell.angle_gamma   90.00
#
_symmetry.space_group_name_H-M   'P 1'
#
loop_
_entity.id
_entity.type
_entity.pdbx_description
1 polymer ?
#
loop_
_entity_poly.entity_id
_entity_poly.type
_entity_poly.pdbx_seq_one_letter_code
_entity_poly.pdbx_strand_id
1 'polypeptide(L)'
;MYRLETSEQTDPVAVSSDYISEYLKQGGMNPANKMLIEIDLEEASSDDLAEHLKVLIALWQKHLKTPKPPKRKFRFGHKTFERILDYKVIPLMDLISWEQLYNEGKNIPFTILADILHGNNGVRSSENIKDTDYDYAKSYLDNDEYFKVLNDFYIKNNMLKDWGIVDVITLNDKSSDKNKK
;
A
#
# COMPACT_ATOMS: atom_id res chain seq x y z
N MET A 1 16.97 -32.84 56.38
CA MET A 1 16.19 -33.97 55.81
C MET A 1 14.75 -33.49 55.81
N TYR A 2 14.20 -32.96 54.71
CA TYR A 2 13.90 -33.64 53.44
C TYR A 2 14.21 -32.80 52.19
N ARG A 3 14.31 -33.51 51.06
CA ARG A 3 14.75 -33.13 49.71
C ARG A 3 13.57 -32.68 48.83
N LEU A 4 13.88 -31.72 47.94
CA LEU A 4 13.33 -31.34 46.63
C LEU A 4 12.15 -32.14 46.05
N GLU A 5 11.16 -31.45 45.47
CA GLU A 5 10.80 -31.61 44.05
C GLU A 5 10.36 -30.26 43.43
N THR A 6 10.78 -30.09 42.19
CA THR A 6 10.65 -28.98 41.25
C THR A 6 9.22 -28.70 40.81
N SER A 7 8.86 -27.43 40.63
CA SER A 7 7.74 -27.03 39.76
C SER A 7 8.23 -26.04 38.71
N GLU A 8 8.84 -26.56 37.64
CA GLU A 8 8.77 -25.90 36.35
C GLU A 8 7.49 -26.38 35.65
N GLN A 9 6.58 -25.46 35.38
CA GLN A 9 5.78 -25.50 34.17
C GLN A 9 5.35 -24.07 33.83
N THR A 10 6.11 -23.46 32.93
CA THR A 10 5.68 -22.30 32.14
C THR A 10 4.53 -22.75 31.26
N ASP A 11 3.31 -22.34 31.58
CA ASP A 11 2.18 -22.53 30.67
C ASP A 11 2.44 -21.73 29.38
N PRO A 12 2.51 -22.37 28.20
CA PRO A 12 2.48 -21.63 26.96
C PRO A 12 1.09 -21.00 26.86
N VAL A 13 1.04 -19.69 26.61
CA VAL A 13 -0.22 -18.96 26.41
C VAL A 13 -0.93 -19.55 25.20
N ALA A 14 -1.75 -20.58 25.42
CA ALA A 14 -2.72 -21.07 24.46
C ALA A 14 -3.80 -19.99 24.34
N VAL A 15 -3.58 -19.05 23.41
CA VAL A 15 -4.52 -17.97 23.15
C VAL A 15 -5.83 -18.60 22.65
N SER A 16 -6.84 -18.65 23.53
CA SER A 16 -8.15 -19.20 23.20
C SER A 16 -8.78 -18.44 22.04
N SER A 17 -9.41 -19.19 21.11
CA SER A 17 -10.14 -18.67 19.94
C SER A 17 -11.14 -17.56 20.30
N ASP A 18 -11.72 -17.59 21.50
CA ASP A 18 -12.70 -16.59 21.94
C ASP A 18 -12.05 -15.22 22.17
N TYR A 19 -10.87 -15.19 22.81
CA TYR A 19 -10.10 -13.97 23.06
C TYR A 19 -9.66 -13.31 21.74
N ILE A 20 -9.25 -14.14 20.78
CA ILE A 20 -8.84 -13.68 19.44
C ILE A 20 -10.04 -13.11 18.67
N SER A 21 -11.21 -13.73 18.78
CA SER A 21 -12.44 -13.26 18.14
C SER A 21 -12.86 -11.88 18.68
N GLU A 22 -12.63 -11.62 19.97
CA GLU A 22 -12.97 -10.37 20.62
C GLU A 22 -11.98 -9.26 20.23
N TYR A 23 -10.69 -9.57 20.15
CA TYR A 23 -9.65 -8.65 19.66
C TYR A 23 -9.91 -8.22 18.20
N LEU A 24 -10.27 -9.17 17.33
CA LEU A 24 -10.61 -8.87 15.93
C LEU A 24 -11.85 -7.98 15.81
N LYS A 25 -12.86 -8.19 16.67
CA LYS A 25 -14.06 -7.35 16.73
C LYS A 25 -13.75 -5.93 17.22
N GLN A 26 -12.91 -5.79 18.25
CA GLN A 26 -12.49 -4.49 18.77
C GLN A 26 -11.67 -3.67 17.77
N GLY A 27 -10.90 -4.34 16.89
CA GLY A 27 -10.17 -3.71 15.78
C GLY A 27 -11.02 -3.37 14.54
N GLY A 28 -12.36 -3.47 14.61
CA GLY A 28 -13.25 -3.17 13.48
C GLY A 28 -13.18 -4.19 12.32
N MET A 29 -12.61 -5.38 12.57
CA MET A 29 -12.42 -6.40 11.54
C MET A 29 -13.54 -7.44 11.57
N ASN A 30 -14.21 -7.67 10.43
CA ASN A 30 -15.17 -8.76 10.29
C ASN A 30 -14.45 -10.13 10.28
N PRO A 31 -14.71 -11.03 11.24
CA PRO A 31 -14.04 -12.33 11.35
C PRO A 31 -14.49 -13.36 10.30
N ALA A 32 -15.62 -13.14 9.61
CA ALA A 32 -16.21 -14.15 8.72
C ALA A 32 -15.33 -14.56 7.52
N ASN A 33 -14.36 -13.73 7.14
CA ASN A 33 -13.44 -13.98 6.02
C ASN A 33 -11.96 -13.92 6.43
N LYS A 34 -11.65 -14.09 7.73
CA LYS A 34 -10.28 -13.99 8.25
C LYS A 34 -9.86 -15.30 8.91
N MET A 35 -8.62 -15.69 8.70
CA MET A 35 -8.00 -16.89 9.27
C MET A 35 -6.70 -16.49 9.94
N LEU A 36 -6.46 -17.01 11.15
CA LEU A 36 -5.18 -16.88 11.83
C LEU A 36 -4.33 -18.10 11.47
N ILE A 37 -3.05 -17.87 11.19
CA ILE A 37 -2.09 -18.90 10.79
C ILE A 37 -0.90 -18.77 11.72
N GLU A 38 -0.54 -19.87 12.35
CA GLU A 38 0.72 -20.02 13.07
C GLU A 38 1.68 -20.79 12.17
N ILE A 39 2.90 -20.28 12.03
CA ILE A 39 3.93 -20.84 11.16
C ILE A 39 5.17 -21.02 12.01
N ASP A 40 5.63 -22.27 12.12
CA ASP A 40 6.93 -22.56 12.68
C ASP A 40 8.02 -22.19 11.66
N LEU A 41 8.93 -21.30 12.06
CA LEU A 41 10.02 -20.80 11.21
C LEU A 41 11.30 -21.62 11.32
N GLU A 42 11.38 -22.56 12.27
CA GLU A 42 12.60 -23.35 12.50
C GLU A 42 12.71 -24.56 11.55
N GLU A 43 11.58 -25.11 11.10
CA GLU A 43 11.55 -26.37 10.33
C GLU A 43 11.73 -26.23 8.82
N ALA A 44 11.50 -25.05 8.23
CA ALA A 44 11.42 -24.90 6.77
C ALA A 44 12.13 -23.64 6.24
N SER A 45 12.69 -23.74 5.03
CA SER A 45 13.29 -22.59 4.36
C SER A 45 12.23 -21.55 3.98
N SER A 46 12.63 -20.28 3.82
CA SER A 46 11.71 -19.21 3.44
C SER A 46 10.99 -19.47 2.11
N ASP A 47 11.66 -20.14 1.17
CA ASP A 47 11.08 -20.49 -0.13
C ASP A 47 10.03 -21.60 0.00
N ASP A 48 10.30 -22.61 0.82
CA ASP A 48 9.35 -23.69 1.10
C ASP A 48 8.11 -23.16 1.82
N LEU A 49 8.30 -22.28 2.81
CA LEU A 49 7.20 -21.64 3.52
C LEU A 49 6.30 -20.82 2.57
N ALA A 50 6.90 -20.06 1.65
CA ALA A 50 6.15 -19.28 0.67
C ALA A 50 5.30 -20.17 -0.25
N GLU A 51 5.84 -21.30 -0.69
CA GLU A 51 5.13 -22.22 -1.59
C GLU A 51 4.02 -22.99 -0.88
N HIS A 52 4.25 -23.45 0.34
CA HIS A 52 3.19 -24.03 1.17
C HIS A 52 2.07 -23.02 1.43
N LEU A 53 2.40 -21.77 1.75
CA LEU A 53 1.42 -20.69 1.93
C LEU A 53 0.59 -20.46 0.67
N LYS A 54 1.20 -20.41 -0.52
CA LYS A 54 0.45 -20.24 -1.79
C LYS A 54 -0.58 -21.35 -1.99
N VAL A 55 -0.19 -22.61 -1.76
CA VAL A 55 -1.08 -23.77 -1.89
C VAL A 55 -2.21 -23.71 -0.87
N LEU A 56 -1.88 -23.45 0.39
CA LEU A 56 -2.86 -23.37 1.49
C LEU A 56 -3.87 -22.23 1.28
N ILE A 57 -3.41 -21.05 0.87
CA ILE A 57 -4.28 -19.90 0.59
C ILE A 57 -5.31 -20.25 -0.50
N ALA A 58 -4.91 -20.94 -1.56
CA ALA A 58 -5.84 -21.34 -2.62
C ALA A 58 -6.90 -22.33 -2.12
N LEU A 59 -6.51 -23.28 -1.27
CA LEU A 59 -7.43 -24.24 -0.65
C LEU A 59 -8.42 -23.54 0.29
N TRP A 60 -7.95 -22.60 1.11
CA TRP A 60 -8.80 -21.83 2.02
C TRP A 60 -9.79 -20.93 1.29
N GLN A 61 -9.35 -20.24 0.23
CA GLN A 61 -10.25 -19.43 -0.61
C GLN A 61 -11.40 -20.27 -1.20
N LYS A 62 -11.10 -21.51 -1.62
CA LYS A 62 -12.11 -22.45 -2.13
C LYS A 62 -13.07 -22.88 -1.01
N HIS A 63 -12.55 -23.14 0.19
CA HIS A 63 -13.34 -23.62 1.32
C HIS A 63 -14.25 -22.53 1.91
N LEU A 64 -13.74 -21.30 2.03
CA LEU A 64 -14.47 -20.14 2.54
C LEU A 64 -15.37 -19.47 1.48
N LYS A 65 -15.34 -19.95 0.23
CA LYS A 65 -16.07 -19.37 -0.91
C LYS A 65 -15.84 -17.87 -1.04
N THR A 66 -14.62 -17.42 -0.76
CA THR A 66 -14.28 -16.00 -0.73
C THR A 66 -14.45 -15.42 -2.15
N PRO A 67 -15.15 -14.28 -2.31
CA PRO A 67 -15.26 -13.64 -3.61
C PRO A 67 -13.86 -13.27 -4.12
N LYS A 68 -13.63 -13.49 -5.42
CA LYS A 68 -12.38 -13.03 -6.05
C LYS A 68 -12.26 -11.51 -5.84
N PRO A 69 -11.07 -11.01 -5.50
CA PRO A 69 -10.88 -9.57 -5.38
C PRO A 69 -11.28 -8.90 -6.70
N PRO A 70 -11.98 -7.76 -6.64
CA PRO A 70 -12.38 -7.04 -7.84
C PRO A 70 -11.15 -6.68 -8.67
N LYS A 71 -11.28 -6.77 -9.99
CA LYS A 71 -10.22 -6.30 -10.89
C LYS A 71 -9.96 -4.83 -10.60
N ARG A 72 -8.69 -4.49 -10.43
CA ARG A 72 -8.24 -3.10 -10.30
C ARG A 72 -8.63 -2.35 -11.59
N LYS A 73 -9.26 -1.20 -11.43
CA LYS A 73 -9.59 -0.25 -12.51
C LYS A 73 -8.37 0.56 -12.92
N PHE A 74 -7.50 0.88 -11.96
CA PHE A 74 -6.29 1.64 -12.19
C PHE A 74 -5.08 0.73 -12.46
N ARG A 75 -4.21 1.12 -13.40
CA ARG A 75 -2.93 0.46 -13.64
C ARG A 75 -1.80 1.37 -13.19
N PHE A 76 -1.07 0.94 -12.17
CA PHE A 76 0.12 1.63 -11.68
C PHE A 76 1.36 1.20 -12.47
N GLY A 77 2.21 2.15 -12.86
CA GLY A 77 3.46 1.86 -13.57
C GLY A 77 4.39 3.07 -13.64
N HIS A 78 5.45 2.98 -14.47
CA HIS A 78 6.50 4.00 -14.58
C HIS A 78 5.97 5.41 -14.88
N LYS A 79 5.05 5.55 -15.85
CA LYS A 79 4.39 6.83 -16.15
C LYS A 79 3.57 7.40 -14.98
N THR A 80 3.12 6.54 -14.07
CA THR A 80 2.43 6.99 -12.85
C THR A 80 3.43 7.67 -11.92
N PHE A 81 4.63 7.11 -11.75
CA PHE A 81 5.69 7.77 -10.98
C PHE A 81 6.12 9.09 -11.59
N GLU A 82 6.29 9.16 -12.91
CA GLU A 82 6.57 10.41 -13.63
C GLU A 82 5.51 11.47 -13.32
N ARG A 83 4.22 11.14 -13.47
CA ARG A 83 3.13 12.07 -13.16
C ARG A 83 3.12 12.49 -11.69
N ILE A 84 3.36 11.57 -10.76
CA ILE A 84 3.42 11.90 -9.33
C ILE A 84 4.48 12.96 -9.05
N LEU A 85 5.65 12.85 -9.69
CA LEU A 85 6.73 13.83 -9.55
C LEU A 85 6.43 15.13 -10.30
N ASP A 86 6.03 15.04 -11.57
CA ASP A 86 5.78 16.17 -12.45
C ASP A 86 4.64 17.06 -11.95
N TYR A 87 3.61 16.47 -11.35
CA TYR A 87 2.41 17.17 -10.86
C TYR A 87 2.58 17.55 -9.39
N LYS A 88 3.70 17.16 -8.77
CA LYS A 88 3.97 17.32 -7.33
C LYS A 88 2.80 16.83 -6.48
N VAL A 89 2.33 15.62 -6.79
CA VAL A 89 1.11 15.04 -6.22
C VAL A 89 1.16 14.98 -4.70
N ILE A 90 2.27 14.52 -4.11
CA ILE A 90 2.39 14.39 -2.65
C ILE A 90 2.26 15.76 -1.96
N PRO A 91 3.05 16.80 -2.31
CA PRO A 91 2.84 18.15 -1.80
C PRO A 91 1.42 18.70 -2.02
N LEU A 92 0.83 18.45 -3.19
CA LEU A 92 -0.53 18.91 -3.48
C LEU A 92 -1.58 18.19 -2.64
N MET A 93 -1.43 16.89 -2.39
CA MET A 93 -2.26 16.13 -1.46
C MET A 93 -2.18 16.68 -0.03
N ASP A 94 -0.98 17.05 0.42
CA ASP A 94 -0.78 17.65 1.74
C ASP A 94 -1.49 19.00 1.84
N LEU A 95 -1.39 19.85 0.81
CA LEU A 95 -2.08 21.14 0.75
C LEU A 95 -3.61 21.00 0.72
N ILE A 96 -4.14 20.07 -0.07
CA ILE A 96 -5.58 19.76 -0.11
C ILE A 96 -6.06 19.27 1.26
N SER A 97 -5.29 18.38 1.89
CA SER A 97 -5.60 17.87 3.23
C SER A 97 -5.56 19.00 4.27
N TRP A 98 -4.60 19.91 4.15
CA TRP A 98 -4.50 21.09 5.01
C TRP A 98 -5.69 22.05 4.86
N GLU A 99 -6.15 22.29 3.62
CA GLU A 99 -7.37 23.08 3.36
C GLU A 99 -8.60 22.52 4.07
N GLN A 100 -8.76 21.20 4.00
CA GLN A 100 -9.88 20.48 4.58
C GLN A 100 -9.86 20.48 6.11
N LEU A 101 -8.66 20.32 6.71
CA LEU A 101 -8.52 20.18 8.16
C LEU A 101 -8.39 21.51 8.89
N TYR A 102 -7.74 22.50 8.28
CA TYR A 102 -7.29 23.72 8.98
C TYR A 102 -7.79 25.02 8.35
N ASN A 103 -8.32 25.02 7.12
CA ASN A 103 -8.79 26.23 6.45
C ASN A 103 -10.31 26.32 6.32
N GLU A 104 -11.05 25.65 7.22
CA GLU A 104 -12.53 25.61 7.19
C GLU A 104 -13.11 25.15 5.84
N GLY A 105 -12.36 24.36 5.07
CA GLY A 105 -12.75 23.93 3.72
C GLY A 105 -12.68 25.03 2.65
N LYS A 106 -12.00 26.16 2.92
CA LYS A 106 -11.71 27.18 1.90
C LYS A 106 -10.53 26.71 1.04
N ASN A 107 -10.75 26.60 -0.26
CA ASN A 107 -9.71 26.18 -1.20
C ASN A 107 -8.64 27.26 -1.35
N ILE A 108 -7.36 26.86 -1.42
CA ILE A 108 -6.27 27.74 -1.82
C ILE A 108 -6.47 28.08 -3.30
N PRO A 109 -6.40 29.37 -3.69
CA PRO A 109 -6.44 29.75 -5.09
C PRO A 109 -5.42 28.99 -5.94
N PHE A 110 -5.81 28.51 -7.12
CA PHE A 110 -4.93 27.73 -8.00
C PHE A 110 -3.66 28.49 -8.44
N THR A 111 -3.71 29.82 -8.48
CA THR A 111 -2.53 30.66 -8.71
C THR A 111 -1.50 30.51 -7.59
N ILE A 112 -1.95 30.52 -6.33
CA ILE A 112 -1.09 30.31 -5.16
C ILE A 112 -0.55 28.88 -5.14
N LEU A 113 -1.39 27.88 -5.47
CA LEU A 113 -0.92 26.50 -5.59
C LEU A 113 0.16 26.35 -6.66
N ALA A 114 0.01 27.00 -7.82
CA ALA A 114 1.01 26.99 -8.88
C ALA A 114 2.33 27.61 -8.42
N ASP A 115 2.27 28.74 -7.73
CA ASP A 115 3.44 29.42 -7.21
C ASP A 115 4.15 28.62 -6.12
N ILE A 116 3.41 28.01 -5.19
CA ILE A 116 3.98 27.16 -4.12
C ILE A 116 4.62 25.91 -4.71
N LEU A 117 3.91 25.24 -5.63
CA LEU A 117 4.36 23.96 -6.17
C LEU A 117 5.47 24.16 -7.18
N HIS A 118 5.33 25.05 -8.15
CA HIS A 118 6.24 25.13 -9.29
C HIS A 118 7.06 26.43 -9.37
N GLY A 119 6.70 27.45 -8.58
CA GLY A 119 7.33 28.77 -8.62
C GLY A 119 7.00 29.57 -9.88
N ASN A 120 7.44 30.82 -9.92
CA ASN A 120 7.11 31.79 -10.99
C ASN A 120 7.57 31.36 -12.41
N ASN A 121 8.55 30.48 -12.51
CA ASN A 121 9.05 29.94 -13.79
C ASN A 121 8.72 28.45 -13.96
N GLY A 122 7.70 27.99 -13.23
CA GLY A 122 7.22 26.62 -13.29
C GLY A 122 6.70 26.23 -14.68
N VAL A 123 6.91 24.97 -15.05
CA VAL A 123 6.35 24.40 -16.29
C VAL A 123 4.82 24.29 -16.23
N ARG A 124 4.26 24.25 -15.02
CA ARG A 124 2.82 24.09 -14.74
C ARG A 124 2.21 25.39 -14.21
N SER A 125 1.15 25.84 -14.85
CA SER A 125 0.38 27.04 -14.48
C SER A 125 -0.82 26.69 -13.60
N SER A 126 -1.51 27.73 -13.11
CA SER A 126 -2.78 27.57 -12.40
C SER A 126 -3.85 26.82 -13.19
N GLU A 127 -3.83 26.92 -14.52
CA GLU A 127 -4.77 26.20 -15.40
C GLU A 127 -4.48 24.70 -15.38
N ASN A 128 -3.19 24.30 -15.43
CA ASN A 128 -2.82 22.88 -15.34
C ASN A 128 -3.25 22.27 -14.01
N ILE A 129 -3.07 23.02 -12.91
CA ILE A 129 -3.48 22.55 -11.59
C ILE A 129 -4.99 22.38 -11.53
N LYS A 130 -5.74 23.39 -11.96
CA LYS A 130 -7.20 23.37 -11.94
C LYS A 130 -7.78 22.23 -12.78
N ASP A 131 -7.28 22.06 -14.00
CA ASP A 131 -7.91 21.18 -14.98
C ASP A 131 -7.41 19.73 -14.88
N THR A 132 -6.31 19.48 -14.18
CA THR A 132 -5.69 18.15 -14.17
C THR A 132 -5.07 17.79 -12.82
N ASP A 133 -4.12 18.58 -12.32
CA ASP A 133 -3.25 18.11 -11.22
C ASP A 133 -4.02 17.98 -9.90
N TYR A 134 -4.95 18.91 -9.63
CA TYR A 134 -5.76 18.93 -8.41
C TYR A 134 -6.63 17.69 -8.28
N ASP A 135 -7.44 17.40 -9.30
CA ASP A 135 -8.31 16.22 -9.29
C ASP A 135 -7.50 14.92 -9.26
N TYR A 136 -6.35 14.91 -9.95
CA TYR A 136 -5.44 13.77 -9.92
C TYR A 136 -4.91 13.52 -8.50
N ALA A 137 -4.40 14.54 -7.81
CA ALA A 137 -3.91 14.44 -6.44
C ALA A 137 -5.03 14.09 -5.45
N LYS A 138 -6.18 14.75 -5.56
CA LYS A 138 -7.35 14.47 -4.74
C LYS A 138 -7.81 13.02 -4.87
N SER A 139 -7.72 12.43 -6.06
CA SER A 139 -8.10 11.02 -6.25
C SER A 139 -7.27 10.03 -5.42
N TYR A 140 -6.03 10.36 -5.05
CA TYR A 140 -5.22 9.54 -4.13
C TYR A 140 -5.69 9.65 -2.67
N LEU A 141 -6.27 10.79 -2.27
CA LEU A 141 -6.86 10.97 -0.94
C LEU A 141 -8.22 10.27 -0.83
N ASP A 142 -9.03 10.34 -1.89
CA ASP A 142 -10.41 9.86 -1.88
C ASP A 142 -10.52 8.34 -2.17
N ASN A 143 -9.47 7.69 -2.69
CA ASN A 143 -9.54 6.30 -3.15
C ASN A 143 -8.34 5.42 -2.76
N ASP A 144 -8.57 4.51 -1.80
CA ASP A 144 -7.64 3.48 -1.35
C ASP A 144 -7.10 2.54 -2.46
N GLU A 145 -7.77 2.48 -3.62
CA GLU A 145 -7.34 1.65 -4.73
C GLU A 145 -5.91 2.01 -5.18
N TYR A 146 -5.53 3.29 -5.14
CA TYR A 146 -4.21 3.77 -5.57
C TYR A 146 -3.06 3.19 -4.74
N PHE A 147 -3.23 3.06 -3.42
CA PHE A 147 -2.23 2.41 -2.57
C PHE A 147 -2.14 0.91 -2.86
N LYS A 148 -3.28 0.26 -3.12
CA LYS A 148 -3.31 -1.18 -3.41
C LYS A 148 -2.58 -1.51 -4.72
N VAL A 149 -2.78 -0.72 -5.76
CA VAL A 149 -2.10 -0.89 -7.05
C VAL A 149 -0.62 -0.49 -7.02
N LEU A 150 -0.22 0.45 -6.16
CA LEU A 150 1.20 0.70 -5.86
C LEU A 150 1.85 -0.54 -5.22
N ASN A 151 1.18 -1.15 -4.24
CA ASN A 151 1.67 -2.38 -3.62
C ASN A 151 1.73 -3.53 -4.64
N ASP A 152 0.70 -3.68 -5.48
CA ASP A 152 0.68 -4.66 -6.57
C ASP A 152 1.86 -4.45 -7.55
N PHE A 153 2.29 -3.20 -7.78
CA PHE A 153 3.47 -2.89 -8.60
C PHE A 153 4.76 -3.39 -7.95
N TYR A 154 4.97 -3.13 -6.65
CA TYR A 154 6.18 -3.59 -5.96
C TYR A 154 6.21 -5.10 -5.75
N ILE A 155 5.07 -5.75 -5.48
CA ILE A 155 5.01 -7.21 -5.39
C ILE A 155 5.45 -7.86 -6.71
N LYS A 156 5.01 -7.31 -7.84
CA LYS A 156 5.40 -7.81 -9.17
C LYS A 156 6.85 -7.47 -9.54
N ASN A 157 7.37 -6.37 -9.01
CA ASN A 157 8.70 -5.87 -9.31
C ASN A 157 9.52 -5.74 -8.02
N ASN A 158 9.60 -6.82 -7.23
CA ASN A 158 10.20 -6.78 -5.90
C ASN A 158 11.66 -6.26 -5.92
N MET A 159 12.37 -6.52 -7.01
CA MET A 159 13.73 -6.01 -7.26
C MET A 159 13.82 -4.48 -7.22
N LEU A 160 12.74 -3.76 -7.51
CA LEU A 160 12.67 -2.30 -7.56
C LEU A 160 12.29 -1.66 -6.23
N LYS A 161 11.99 -2.46 -5.19
CA LYS A 161 11.48 -1.95 -3.91
C LYS A 161 12.47 -1.03 -3.20
N ASP A 162 13.75 -1.33 -3.32
CA ASP A 162 14.83 -0.57 -2.68
C ASP A 162 15.49 0.44 -3.64
N TRP A 163 14.95 0.61 -4.85
CA TRP A 163 15.51 1.51 -5.85
C TRP A 163 15.01 2.95 -5.64
N GLY A 164 15.84 3.91 -6.04
CA GLY A 164 15.41 5.30 -6.16
C GLY A 164 14.31 5.43 -7.21
N ILE A 165 13.28 6.24 -6.94
CA ILE A 165 12.12 6.42 -7.86
C ILE A 165 12.60 6.90 -9.25
N VAL A 166 13.65 7.72 -9.31
CA VAL A 166 14.25 8.18 -10.58
C VAL A 166 14.85 7.01 -11.37
N ASP A 167 15.50 6.07 -10.70
CA ASP A 167 16.05 4.87 -11.35
C ASP A 167 14.94 3.93 -11.83
N VAL A 168 13.86 3.82 -11.04
CA VAL A 168 12.66 3.07 -11.43
C VAL A 168 12.06 3.65 -12.71
N ILE A 169 11.93 4.97 -12.83
CA ILE A 169 11.41 5.63 -14.03
C ILE A 169 12.32 5.35 -15.24
N THR A 170 13.62 5.62 -15.11
CA THR A 170 14.58 5.52 -16.24
C THR A 170 14.80 4.09 -16.76
N LEU A 171 14.54 3.05 -15.95
CA LEU A 171 14.56 1.66 -16.39
C LEU A 171 13.60 1.42 -17.57
N ASN A 172 12.42 2.04 -17.52
CA ASN A 172 11.41 1.92 -18.57
C ASN A 172 11.88 2.58 -19.88
N ASP A 173 12.52 3.75 -19.80
CA ASP A 173 13.01 4.49 -20.96
C ASP A 173 14.03 3.66 -21.76
N LYS A 174 14.98 3.02 -21.05
CA LYS A 174 15.98 2.12 -21.65
C LYS A 174 15.35 0.90 -22.34
N SER A 175 14.21 0.40 -21.85
CA SER A 175 13.49 -0.70 -22.49
C SER A 175 12.75 -0.25 -23.75
N SER A 176 12.24 0.99 -23.76
CA SER A 176 11.48 1.56 -24.88
C SER A 176 12.37 1.94 -26.07
N ASP A 177 13.59 2.38 -25.82
CA ASP A 177 14.58 2.71 -26.87
C ASP A 177 15.15 1.47 -27.57
N LYS A 178 15.25 0.33 -26.86
CA LYS A 178 15.67 -0.94 -27.47
C LYS A 178 14.63 -1.51 -28.45
N ASN A 179 13.35 -1.18 -28.29
CA ASN A 179 12.26 -1.62 -29.16
C ASN A 179 11.99 -0.67 -30.35
N LYS A 180 12.76 0.42 -30.50
CA LYS A 180 12.65 1.39 -31.60
C LYS A 180 13.75 1.26 -32.66
N LYS A 181 14.56 0.20 -32.61
CA LYS A 181 15.55 -0.17 -33.64
C LYS A 181 15.14 -1.46 -34.33
#